data_AF-A0A3B2WCG4-F1
#
_entry.id   AF-A0A3B2WCG4-F1
#
_cell.length_a   1.000
_cell.length_b   1.000
_cell.length_c   1.000
_cell.angle_alpha   90.00
_cell.angle_beta   90.00
_cell.angle_gamma   90.00
#
_symmetry.space_group_name_H-M   'P 1'
#
loop_
_entity.id
_entity.type
_entity.pdbx_description
1 polymer ?
#
loop_
_entity_poly.entity_id
_entity_poly.type
_entity_poly.pdbx_seq_one_letter_code
_entity_poly.pdbx_strand_id
1 'polypeptide(L)'
;MSSAPVAPSTYTPLNLLKEGTVVNVCGVVKFFKPPYLSKGTDYCSVVTIVDQTNVKLTCMLFSRDYDTLPSVYKVGDIVCFQGLKIQAYKNELQAISKFGFASLTFDGTLGAPIILRTLSKRFNFTAQDYSMV
;
A
#
# COMPACT_ATOMS: atom_id res chain seq x y z
N MET A 1 -27.41 2.85 -12.78
CA MET A 1 -26.94 2.61 -11.40
C MET A 1 -26.01 3.74 -11.02
N SER A 2 -26.30 4.43 -9.92
CA SER A 2 -25.70 5.72 -9.54
C SER A 2 -24.20 5.58 -9.27
N SER A 3 -23.37 6.19 -10.13
CA SER A 3 -21.94 6.40 -9.87
C SER A 3 -21.81 7.54 -8.88
N ALA A 4 -21.82 7.23 -7.59
CA ALA A 4 -21.42 8.19 -6.57
C ALA A 4 -19.99 8.67 -6.89
N PRO A 5 -19.70 9.99 -6.88
CA PRO A 5 -18.36 10.48 -7.07
C PRO A 5 -17.48 9.94 -5.93
N VAL A 6 -16.54 9.09 -6.28
CA VAL A 6 -15.51 8.61 -5.35
C VAL A 6 -14.70 9.82 -4.94
N ALA A 7 -14.78 10.22 -3.67
CA ALA A 7 -13.99 11.33 -3.15
C ALA A 7 -12.50 11.11 -3.46
N PRO A 8 -11.75 12.15 -3.86
CA PRO A 8 -10.34 12.02 -4.21
C PRO A 8 -9.58 11.38 -3.04
N SER A 9 -9.03 10.19 -3.29
CA SER A 9 -8.22 9.44 -2.32
C SER A 9 -6.99 10.26 -1.96
N THR A 10 -7.06 11.01 -0.87
CA THR A 10 -5.95 11.85 -0.41
C THR A 10 -4.91 10.97 0.26
N TYR A 11 -3.72 10.88 -0.33
CA TYR A 11 -2.58 10.17 0.24
C TYR A 11 -1.95 11.01 1.34
N THR A 12 -1.73 10.39 2.50
CA THR A 12 -1.14 11.03 3.67
C THR A 12 0.38 10.83 3.66
N PRO A 13 1.19 11.88 3.82
CA PRO A 13 2.64 11.77 4.02
C PRO A 13 2.99 10.92 5.24
N LEU A 14 4.08 10.15 5.16
CA LEU A 14 4.45 9.18 6.20
C LEU A 14 4.80 9.84 7.54
N ASN A 15 5.31 11.08 7.53
CA ASN A 15 5.59 11.84 8.75
C ASN A 15 4.34 12.38 9.47
N LEU A 16 3.16 12.39 8.83
CA LEU A 16 1.91 12.90 9.40
C LEU A 16 1.00 11.78 9.92
N LEU A 17 1.47 10.54 9.90
CA LEU A 17 0.70 9.39 10.35
C LEU A 17 0.44 9.43 11.85
N LYS A 18 -0.79 9.11 12.22
CA LYS A 18 -1.25 9.07 13.60
C LYS A 18 -1.83 7.71 13.92
N GLU A 19 -1.49 7.18 15.09
CA GLU A 19 -2.07 5.94 15.59
C GLU A 19 -3.61 5.98 15.61
N GLY A 20 -4.24 4.86 15.29
CA GLY A 20 -5.69 4.71 15.31
C GLY A 20 -6.40 5.23 14.06
N THR A 21 -5.67 5.86 13.12
CA THR A 21 -6.24 6.36 11.87
C THR A 21 -6.27 5.30 10.78
N VAL A 22 -7.16 5.49 9.80
CA VAL A 22 -7.17 4.73 8.54
C VAL A 22 -6.80 5.69 7.42
N VAL A 23 -5.76 5.37 6.67
CA VAL A 23 -5.15 6.28 5.70
C VAL A 23 -4.83 5.58 4.39
N ASN A 24 -4.66 6.39 3.36
CA ASN A 24 -4.04 5.99 2.12
C ASN A 24 -2.61 6.53 2.12
N VAL A 25 -1.62 5.73 1.73
CA VAL A 25 -0.20 6.14 1.69
C VAL A 25 0.42 5.65 0.39
N CYS A 26 1.42 6.37 -0.11
CA CYS A 26 2.22 5.89 -1.22
C CYS A 26 3.70 6.07 -0.91
N GLY A 27 4.55 5.19 -1.43
CA GLY A 27 5.98 5.26 -1.19
C GLY A 27 6.78 4.23 -1.98
N VAL A 28 8.09 4.41 -1.93
CA VAL A 28 9.07 3.53 -2.56
C VAL A 28 9.38 2.37 -1.61
N VAL A 29 9.35 1.15 -2.14
CA VAL A 29 9.70 -0.05 -1.37
C VAL A 29 11.19 -0.05 -1.05
N LYS A 30 11.51 -0.13 0.24
CA LYS A 30 12.88 -0.33 0.75
C LYS A 30 13.18 -1.76 1.16
N PHE A 31 12.14 -2.49 1.58
CA PHE A 31 12.24 -3.89 1.95
C PHE A 31 10.89 -4.55 1.75
N PHE A 32 10.87 -5.80 1.30
CA PHE A 32 9.63 -6.56 1.25
C PHE A 32 9.87 -8.05 1.50
N LYS A 33 8.85 -8.71 2.03
CA LYS A 33 8.66 -10.15 1.98
C LYS A 33 7.49 -10.42 1.03
N PRO A 34 7.69 -11.17 -0.07
CA PRO A 34 6.60 -11.52 -0.97
C PRO A 34 5.52 -12.28 -0.20
N PRO A 35 4.28 -12.32 -0.70
CA PRO A 35 3.19 -13.01 -0.02
C PRO A 35 3.56 -14.46 0.32
N TYR A 36 3.39 -14.84 1.58
CA TYR A 36 3.63 -16.20 2.09
C TYR A 36 2.48 -16.63 3.00
N LEU A 37 2.22 -17.94 3.11
CA LEU A 37 1.20 -18.45 4.01
C LEU A 37 1.63 -18.19 5.46
N SER A 38 0.84 -17.43 6.21
CA SER A 38 1.13 -17.17 7.63
C SER A 38 0.82 -18.41 8.48
N LYS A 39 1.15 -18.36 9.78
CA LYS A 39 0.71 -19.39 10.74
C LYS A 39 -0.80 -19.33 11.03
N GLY A 40 -1.48 -18.26 10.60
CA GLY A 40 -2.92 -18.09 10.73
C GLY A 40 -3.67 -18.63 9.52
N THR A 41 -4.84 -18.05 9.23
CA THR A 41 -5.68 -18.43 8.08
C THR A 41 -5.31 -17.72 6.78
N ASP A 42 -4.59 -16.60 6.88
CA ASP A 42 -4.42 -15.65 5.79
C ASP A 42 -2.97 -15.69 5.27
N TYR A 43 -2.78 -15.33 3.99
CA TYR A 43 -1.47 -14.97 3.47
C TYR A 43 -1.01 -13.66 4.11
N CYS A 44 0.30 -13.55 4.28
CA CYS A 44 0.96 -12.36 4.82
C CYS A 44 2.02 -11.85 3.85
N SER A 45 2.07 -10.54 3.64
CA SER A 45 3.18 -9.84 3.02
C SER A 45 3.63 -8.72 3.94
N VAL A 46 4.94 -8.50 4.02
CA VAL A 46 5.51 -7.41 4.80
C VAL A 46 6.18 -6.46 3.83
N VAL A 47 5.81 -5.19 3.83
CA VAL A 47 6.40 -4.19 2.93
C VAL A 47 6.81 -2.98 3.76
N THR A 48 8.06 -2.56 3.66
CA THR A 48 8.55 -1.32 4.25
C THR A 48 8.74 -0.29 3.16
N ILE A 49 8.06 0.84 3.31
CA ILE A 49 8.06 1.95 2.35
C ILE A 49 8.70 3.19 2.95
N VAL A 50 9.15 4.07 2.06
CA VAL A 50 9.62 5.42 2.37
C VAL A 50 9.04 6.40 1.36
N ASP A 51 8.77 7.62 1.77
CA ASP A 51 8.33 8.71 0.91
C ASP A 51 9.37 9.85 0.91
N GLN A 52 9.02 11.00 0.31
CA GLN A 52 9.85 12.20 0.28
C GLN A 52 10.21 12.74 1.68
N THR A 53 9.49 12.35 2.73
CA THR A 53 9.76 12.78 4.12
C THR A 53 10.85 11.93 4.79
N ASN A 54 11.34 10.89 4.09
CA ASN A 54 12.38 9.96 4.52
C ASN A 54 12.01 9.16 5.80
N VAL A 55 10.74 9.20 6.21
CA VAL A 55 10.18 8.37 7.27
C VAL A 55 9.90 6.98 6.71
N LYS A 56 10.23 5.95 7.50
CA LYS A 56 9.95 4.56 7.14
C LYS A 56 8.64 4.13 7.77
N LEU A 57 7.81 3.42 7.00
CA LEU A 57 6.62 2.76 7.50
C LEU A 57 6.68 1.29 7.13
N THR A 58 6.60 0.41 8.13
CA THR A 58 6.44 -1.03 7.92
C THR A 58 4.96 -1.39 7.90
N CYS A 59 4.53 -1.99 6.79
CA CYS A 59 3.17 -2.44 6.54
C CYS A 59 3.10 -3.97 6.67
N MET A 60 2.26 -4.45 7.58
CA MET A 60 1.91 -5.86 7.73
C MET A 60 0.58 -6.13 7.02
N LEU A 61 0.63 -6.81 5.88
CA LEU A 61 -0.50 -6.98 5.00
C LEU A 61 -0.98 -8.42 5.07
N PHE A 62 -2.26 -8.59 5.34
CA PHE A 62 -2.93 -9.88 5.45
C PHE A 62 -4.11 -9.95 4.48
N SER A 63 -4.25 -11.09 3.81
CA SER A 63 -5.43 -11.43 3.03
C SER A 63 -5.57 -12.93 2.84
N ARG A 64 -6.80 -13.42 2.71
CA ARG A 64 -7.08 -14.81 2.32
C ARG A 64 -6.76 -15.09 0.86
N ASP A 65 -6.81 -14.05 0.04
CA ASP A 65 -6.57 -14.13 -1.40
C ASP A 65 -5.17 -13.57 -1.71
N TYR A 66 -4.30 -14.43 -2.24
CA TYR A 66 -2.94 -14.09 -2.61
C TYR A 66 -2.90 -12.88 -3.56
N ASP A 67 -3.83 -12.80 -4.51
CA ASP A 67 -3.86 -11.81 -5.57
C ASP A 67 -4.25 -10.40 -5.09
N THR A 68 -4.71 -10.28 -3.84
CA THR A 68 -5.06 -8.99 -3.24
C THR A 68 -3.90 -8.36 -2.46
N LEU A 69 -2.83 -9.10 -2.22
CA LEU A 69 -1.59 -8.59 -1.64
C LEU A 69 -0.74 -7.88 -2.71
N PRO A 70 0.13 -6.93 -2.33
CA PRO A 70 0.88 -6.16 -3.31
C PRO A 70 1.88 -7.03 -4.08
N SER A 71 1.87 -6.86 -5.41
CA SER A 71 2.76 -7.55 -6.33
C SER A 71 4.08 -6.81 -6.50
N VAL A 72 4.87 -6.77 -5.42
CA VAL A 72 6.21 -6.17 -5.40
C VAL A 72 7.23 -7.16 -5.97
N TYR A 73 8.01 -6.72 -6.96
CA TYR A 73 9.02 -7.56 -7.62
C TYR A 73 10.44 -7.21 -7.18
N LYS A 74 10.71 -5.94 -6.91
CA LYS A 74 12.04 -5.46 -6.52
C LYS A 74 11.98 -4.31 -5.52
N VAL A 75 13.06 -4.16 -4.76
CA VAL A 75 13.32 -2.93 -4.01
C VAL A 75 13.42 -1.77 -4.99
N GLY A 76 12.77 -0.65 -4.68
CA GLY A 76 12.64 0.48 -5.59
C GLY A 76 11.32 0.52 -6.35
N ASP A 77 10.51 -0.54 -6.36
CA ASP A 77 9.13 -0.44 -6.85
C ASP A 77 8.33 0.57 -6.02
N ILE A 78 7.37 1.24 -6.65
CA ILE A 78 6.47 2.20 -5.99
C ILE A 78 5.18 1.47 -5.62
N VAL A 79 4.73 1.62 -4.38
CA VAL A 79 3.46 1.05 -3.93
C VAL A 79 2.57 2.12 -3.33
N CYS A 80 1.30 2.13 -3.74
CA CYS A 80 0.28 2.95 -3.11
C CYS A 80 -0.74 2.02 -2.44
N PHE A 81 -1.00 2.29 -1.16
CA PHE A 81 -1.89 1.54 -0.30
C PHE A 81 -3.11 2.36 0.04
N GLN A 82 -4.29 1.75 -0.03
CA GLN A 82 -5.54 2.37 0.36
C GLN A 82 -6.18 1.64 1.53
N GLY A 83 -6.70 2.39 2.50
CA GLY A 83 -7.41 1.85 3.65
C GLY A 83 -6.51 1.12 4.66
N LEU A 84 -5.26 1.54 4.84
CA LEU A 84 -4.37 1.00 5.86
C LEU A 84 -4.72 1.56 7.24
N LYS A 85 -4.78 0.67 8.25
CA LYS A 85 -4.91 1.09 9.64
C LYS A 85 -3.52 1.33 10.24
N ILE A 86 -3.29 2.49 10.82
CA ILE A 86 -2.07 2.81 11.56
C ILE A 86 -2.23 2.39 13.02
N GLN A 87 -1.22 1.69 13.55
CA GLN A 87 -1.17 1.24 14.94
C GLN A 87 0.25 1.32 15.49
N ALA A 88 0.41 1.44 16.81
CA ALA A 88 1.72 1.29 17.44
C ALA A 88 1.96 -0.18 17.82
N TYR A 89 3.19 -0.65 17.63
CA TYR A 89 3.67 -1.91 18.17
C TYR A 89 5.09 -1.73 18.68
N LYS A 90 5.32 -2.09 19.95
CA LYS A 90 6.61 -1.87 20.63
C LYS A 90 7.14 -0.43 20.48
N ASN A 91 6.24 0.56 20.61
CA ASN A 91 6.50 1.99 20.45
C ASN A 91 6.92 2.45 19.04
N GLU A 92 6.77 1.59 18.02
CA GLU A 92 6.96 1.97 16.62
C GLU A 92 5.63 2.00 15.87
N LEU A 93 5.45 3.02 15.02
CA LEU A 93 4.29 3.10 14.13
C LEU A 93 4.42 2.05 13.02
N GLN A 94 3.38 1.26 12.85
CA GLN A 94 3.24 0.31 11.76
C GLN A 94 1.86 0.42 11.15
N ALA A 95 1.73 -0.02 9.90
CA ALA A 95 0.45 -0.15 9.23
C ALA A 95 0.03 -1.61 9.17
N ILE A 96 -1.26 -1.87 9.29
CA ILE A 96 -1.85 -3.20 9.12
C ILE A 96 -2.99 -3.14 8.10
N SER A 97 -3.14 -4.17 7.28
CA SER A 97 -4.29 -4.28 6.39
C SER A 97 -5.60 -4.41 7.19
N LYS A 98 -6.68 -3.91 6.61
CA LYS A 98 -8.05 -4.04 7.11
C LYS A 98 -8.95 -4.56 5.98
N PHE A 99 -10.13 -5.05 6.32
CA PHE A 99 -11.20 -5.24 5.34
C PHE A 99 -11.38 -4.00 4.45
N GLY A 100 -11.32 -4.19 3.14
CA GLY A 100 -11.38 -3.11 2.15
C GLY A 100 -10.02 -2.51 1.79
N PHE A 101 -8.90 -3.03 2.30
CA PHE A 101 -7.56 -2.66 1.86
C PHE A 101 -7.37 -2.97 0.37
N ALA A 102 -6.67 -2.07 -0.32
CA ALA A 102 -6.23 -2.27 -1.69
C ALA A 102 -4.80 -1.78 -1.89
N SER A 103 -4.12 -2.33 -2.88
CA SER A 103 -2.76 -1.95 -3.22
C SER A 103 -2.55 -1.81 -4.72
N LEU A 104 -1.74 -0.82 -5.07
CA LEU A 104 -1.21 -0.57 -6.40
C LEU A 104 0.30 -0.73 -6.35
N THR A 105 0.87 -1.26 -7.41
CA THR A 105 2.33 -1.41 -7.53
C THR A 105 2.76 -0.99 -8.92
N PHE A 106 3.85 -0.24 -8.99
CA PHE A 106 4.44 0.31 -10.21
C PHE A 106 5.95 0.08 -10.22
N ASP A 107 6.55 0.13 -11.41
CA ASP A 107 8.00 0.17 -11.53
C ASP A 107 8.49 1.56 -11.10
N GLY A 108 9.41 1.63 -10.13
CA GLY A 108 10.00 2.89 -9.69
C GLY A 108 11.23 3.33 -10.50
N THR A 109 11.53 2.68 -11.63
CA THR A 109 12.63 3.11 -12.51
C THR A 109 12.22 4.38 -13.26
N LEU A 110 13.05 5.43 -13.17
CA LEU A 110 12.81 6.67 -13.90
C LEU A 110 12.68 6.41 -15.40
N GLY A 111 11.59 6.90 -16.00
CA GLY A 111 11.29 6.71 -17.43
C GLY A 111 10.67 5.36 -17.79
N ALA A 112 10.44 4.46 -16.82
CA ALA A 112 9.62 3.27 -17.06
C ALA A 112 8.15 3.65 -17.29
N PRO A 113 7.42 2.87 -18.11
CA PRO A 113 6.00 3.12 -18.32
C PRO A 113 5.22 2.88 -17.01
N ILE A 114 4.27 3.76 -16.72
CA ILE A 114 3.36 3.65 -15.57
C ILE A 114 2.34 2.54 -15.86
N ILE A 115 2.77 1.29 -15.65
CA ILE A 115 1.93 0.10 -15.82
C ILE A 115 1.57 -0.42 -14.44
N LEU A 116 0.26 -0.45 -14.16
CA LEU A 116 -0.24 -0.97 -12.91
C LEU A 116 -0.04 -2.48 -12.84
N ARG A 117 0.73 -2.93 -11.84
CA ARG A 117 0.95 -4.35 -11.52
C ARG A 117 0.00 -4.77 -10.39
N THR A 118 -1.31 -4.66 -10.60
CA THR A 118 -2.32 -5.17 -9.64
C THR A 118 -3.03 -6.38 -10.21
N LEU A 119 -3.26 -7.40 -9.38
CA LEU A 119 -4.15 -8.51 -9.68
C LEU A 119 -5.56 -8.28 -9.09
N SER A 120 -5.74 -7.21 -8.30
CA SER A 120 -7.01 -6.93 -7.63
C SER A 120 -8.07 -6.40 -8.61
N LYS A 121 -9.18 -7.11 -8.74
CA LYS A 121 -10.33 -6.75 -9.62
C LYS A 121 -11.15 -5.55 -9.13
N ARG A 122 -10.85 -4.98 -7.96
CA ARG A 122 -11.71 -4.01 -7.26
C ARG A 122 -11.02 -2.67 -7.01
N PHE A 123 -10.50 -2.06 -8.06
CA PHE A 123 -9.87 -0.75 -7.91
C PHE A 123 -10.39 0.27 -8.92
N ASN A 124 -10.75 1.45 -8.42
CA ASN A 124 -11.02 2.62 -9.23
C ASN A 124 -9.73 3.43 -9.33
N PHE A 125 -9.02 3.25 -10.43
CA PHE A 125 -7.81 3.99 -10.72
C PHE A 125 -8.17 5.43 -11.09
N THR A 126 -7.60 6.42 -10.40
CA THR A 126 -7.94 7.84 -10.56
C THR A 126 -6.73 8.64 -11.07
N ALA A 127 -6.99 9.82 -11.67
CA ALA A 127 -5.93 10.70 -12.17
C ALA A 127 -4.92 11.14 -11.09
N GLN A 128 -5.32 11.11 -9.81
CA GLN A 128 -4.45 11.44 -8.68
C GLN A 128 -3.41 10.36 -8.41
N ASP A 129 -3.68 9.11 -8.77
CA ASP A 129 -2.71 8.01 -8.68
C ASP A 129 -1.55 8.22 -9.67
N TYR A 130 -1.82 8.81 -10.85
CA TYR A 130 -0.78 9.22 -11.80
C TYR A 130 0.10 10.36 -11.29
N SER A 131 -0.46 11.32 -10.53
CA SER A 131 0.33 12.45 -10.04
C SER A 131 1.33 12.10 -8.93
N MET A 132 1.24 10.88 -8.37
CA MET A 132 2.05 10.43 -7.25
C MET A 132 3.16 9.44 -7.63
N VAL A 133 3.17 8.96 -8.88
CA VAL A 133 4.10 7.93 -9.39
C VAL A 133 5.10 8.55 -10.36
#